data_AF-A0A957MYR8-F1
#
_entry.id   AF-A0A957MYR8-F1
#
_cell.length_a   1.000
_cell.length_b   1.000
_cell.length_c   1.000
_cell.angle_alpha   90.00
_cell.angle_beta   90.00
_cell.angle_gamma   90.00
#
_symmetry.space_group_name_H-M   'P 1'
#
loop_
_entity.id
_entity.type
_entity.pdbx_description
1 polymer ?
#
loop_
_entity_poly.entity_id
_entity_poly.type
_entity_poly.pdbx_seq_one_letter_code
_entity_poly.pdbx_strand_id
1 'polypeptide(L)'
;MQIRTVTIHNFRSIVDGRFSLNDYSLLIGANNSGKSNIIDALRVFYEKDGYKYDPKRDRPLVPINDEEAWIEIVFVLNDDEAEGLKGEYLQPGNLLRVRKVLAGEPKPGIYAYEGAEISKNSFYGAKPVQQGKLGEVIYIQAVSRLEDETKLSGPSPLRDLLSQLLTDVLEGSTAFAKLTKEFQDFAQTVKCEQTDDERSISRLETEISNGIAEWVPPHLIV
;
A
#
# COMPACT_ATOMS: atom_id res chain seq x y z
N MET A 1 8.79 -6.11 5.96
CA MET A 1 9.47 -5.53 4.80
C MET A 1 10.30 -4.35 5.27
N GLN A 2 11.58 -4.30 4.95
CA GLN A 2 12.50 -3.28 5.45
C GLN A 2 13.16 -2.53 4.30
N ILE A 3 13.11 -1.19 4.30
CA ILE A 3 13.82 -0.39 3.28
C ILE A 3 15.32 -0.46 3.54
N ARG A 4 16.07 -1.00 2.56
CA ARG A 4 17.54 -1.08 2.57
C ARG A 4 18.19 0.13 1.91
N THR A 5 17.64 0.55 0.78
CA THR A 5 18.23 1.59 -0.05
C THR A 5 17.15 2.36 -0.77
N VAL A 6 17.32 3.67 -0.82
CA VAL A 6 16.50 4.58 -1.62
C VAL A 6 17.41 5.28 -2.62
N THR A 7 17.13 5.14 -3.90
CA THR A 7 17.80 5.86 -4.98
C THR A 7 16.81 6.84 -5.59
N ILE A 8 17.22 8.10 -5.69
CA ILE A 8 16.38 9.20 -6.15
C ILE A 8 17.06 9.82 -7.36
N HIS A 9 16.28 10.00 -8.42
CA HIS A 9 16.74 10.60 -9.66
C HIS A 9 15.80 11.75 -10.06
N ASN A 10 16.38 12.91 -10.34
CA ASN A 10 15.74 14.16 -10.72
C ASN A 10 14.51 14.53 -9.85
N PHE A 11 14.75 14.71 -8.54
CA PHE A 11 13.74 15.15 -7.58
C PHE A 11 14.26 16.31 -6.72
N ARG A 12 13.73 17.51 -6.98
CA ARG A 12 14.08 18.77 -6.31
C ARG A 12 15.59 19.03 -6.32
N SER A 13 16.21 19.08 -5.14
CA SER A 13 17.66 19.31 -5.01
C SER A 13 18.49 18.04 -5.26
N ILE A 14 17.87 16.88 -5.46
CA ILE A 14 18.53 15.59 -5.65
C ILE A 14 18.47 15.25 -7.14
N VAL A 15 19.54 15.54 -7.87
CA VAL A 15 19.67 15.17 -9.30
C VAL A 15 19.91 13.66 -9.41
N ASP A 16 20.86 13.14 -8.64
CA ASP A 16 21.07 11.70 -8.48
C ASP A 16 21.61 11.45 -7.07
N GLY A 17 20.96 10.57 -6.31
CA GLY A 17 21.34 10.30 -4.93
C GLY A 17 20.92 8.92 -4.48
N ARG A 18 21.86 8.18 -3.89
CA ARG A 18 21.63 6.85 -3.32
C ARG A 18 21.88 6.87 -1.83
N PHE A 19 20.87 6.49 -1.05
CA PHE A 19 20.86 6.55 0.40
C PHE A 19 20.64 5.14 0.97
N SER A 20 21.54 4.69 1.84
CA SER A 20 21.36 3.44 2.58
C SER A 20 20.63 3.73 3.88
N LEU A 21 19.60 2.95 4.18
CA LEU A 21 18.80 3.09 5.40
C LEU A 21 18.95 1.83 6.25
N ASN A 22 18.94 2.04 7.57
CA ASN A 22 18.87 1.02 8.60
C ASN A 22 17.56 1.19 9.39
N ASP A 23 17.28 0.28 10.33
CA ASP A 23 16.14 0.35 11.27
C ASP A 23 15.97 1.73 11.90
N TYR A 24 17.09 2.37 12.22
CA TYR A 24 17.14 3.76 12.63
C TYR A 24 18.16 4.49 11.76
N SER A 25 17.69 5.54 11.08
CA SER A 25 18.50 6.35 10.17
C SER A 25 18.38 7.82 10.54
N LEU A 26 19.52 8.48 10.73
CA LEU A 26 19.58 9.91 11.05
C LEU A 26 20.14 10.69 9.86
N LEU A 27 19.37 11.64 9.35
CA LEU A 27 19.79 12.54 8.28
C LEU A 27 20.43 13.80 8.87
N ILE A 28 21.75 13.95 8.73
CA ILE A 28 22.52 15.09 9.24
C ILE A 28 23.07 15.90 8.06
N GLY A 29 23.10 17.22 8.20
CA GLY A 29 23.66 18.12 7.20
C GLY A 29 23.26 19.57 7.44
N ALA A 30 23.89 20.50 6.74
CA ALA A 30 23.59 21.93 6.83
C ALA A 30 22.11 22.23 6.53
N ASN A 31 21.61 23.37 7.02
CA ASN A 31 20.28 23.82 6.66
C ASN A 31 20.16 23.95 5.14
N ASN A 32 19.00 23.57 4.61
CA ASN A 32 18.72 23.59 3.18
C ASN A 32 19.54 22.61 2.30
N SER A 33 20.24 21.64 2.89
CA SER A 33 21.02 20.63 2.15
C SER A 33 20.17 19.53 1.47
N GLY A 34 18.84 19.65 1.46
CA GLY A 34 17.96 18.66 0.83
C GLY A 34 17.56 17.46 1.69
N LYS A 35 17.85 17.44 3.00
CA LYS A 35 17.45 16.34 3.92
C LYS A 35 15.96 16.02 3.84
N SER A 36 15.11 17.05 3.92
CA SER A 36 13.65 16.89 3.83
C SER A 36 13.20 16.37 2.46
N ASN A 37 13.97 16.59 1.39
CA ASN A 37 13.64 16.09 0.06
C ASN A 37 13.73 14.55 -0.01
N ILE A 38 14.58 13.92 0.81
CA ILE A 38 14.64 12.45 0.93
C ILE A 38 13.33 11.94 1.56
N ILE A 39 12.86 12.60 2.61
CA ILE A 39 11.59 12.26 3.28
C ILE A 39 10.40 12.52 2.34
N ASP A 40 10.38 13.65 1.65
CA ASP A 40 9.31 13.98 0.70
C ASP A 40 9.29 13.04 -0.51
N ALA A 41 10.44 12.54 -0.97
CA ALA A 41 10.51 11.50 -1.98
C ALA A 41 9.80 10.22 -1.49
N LEU A 42 10.08 9.77 -0.26
CA LEU A 42 9.37 8.63 0.32
C LEU A 42 7.86 8.90 0.42
N ARG A 43 7.43 10.10 0.84
CA ARG A 43 6.01 10.46 0.87
C ARG A 43 5.37 10.40 -0.52
N VAL A 44 6.06 10.88 -1.55
CA VAL A 44 5.62 10.79 -2.96
C VAL A 44 5.55 9.33 -3.43
N PHE A 45 6.50 8.48 -3.00
CA PHE A 45 6.51 7.07 -3.32
C PHE A 45 5.21 6.39 -2.85
N TYR A 46 4.87 6.57 -1.57
CA TYR A 46 3.69 5.98 -0.96
C TYR A 46 2.38 6.75 -1.21
N GLU A 47 2.45 7.96 -1.80
CA GLU A 47 1.31 8.91 -1.90
C GLU A 47 0.66 9.20 -0.54
N LYS A 48 1.46 9.19 0.54
CA LYS A 48 0.96 9.37 1.92
C LYS A 48 0.23 10.71 2.05
N ASP A 49 -0.95 10.68 2.64
CA ASP A 49 -1.85 11.85 2.80
C ASP A 49 -2.20 12.55 1.47
N GLY A 50 -2.18 11.79 0.36
CA GLY A 50 -2.41 12.34 -0.98
C GLY A 50 -1.24 13.14 -1.54
N TYR A 51 -0.06 13.05 -0.92
CA TYR A 51 1.14 13.75 -1.34
C TYR A 51 1.71 13.16 -2.64
N LYS A 52 1.22 13.64 -3.77
CA LYS A 52 1.63 13.20 -5.11
C LYS A 52 2.77 14.07 -5.66
N TYR A 53 3.47 13.52 -6.65
CA TYR A 53 4.45 14.24 -7.45
C TYR A 53 3.76 15.36 -8.23
N ASP A 54 4.35 16.56 -8.18
CA ASP A 54 3.95 17.69 -9.01
C ASP A 54 5.18 18.22 -9.76
N PRO A 55 5.23 18.13 -11.11
CA PRO A 55 6.37 18.61 -11.89
C PRO A 55 6.73 20.08 -11.64
N LYS A 56 5.76 20.94 -11.30
CA LYS A 56 6.02 22.37 -11.03
C LYS A 56 6.76 22.59 -9.71
N ARG A 57 6.54 21.70 -8.74
CA ARG A 57 7.12 21.77 -7.39
C ARG A 57 8.38 20.91 -7.26
N ASP A 58 8.36 19.73 -7.86
CA ASP A 58 9.30 18.64 -7.55
C ASP A 58 10.36 18.42 -8.62
N ARG A 59 10.24 19.00 -9.83
CA ARG A 59 11.31 18.93 -10.82
C ARG A 59 12.53 19.74 -10.34
N PRO A 60 13.76 19.25 -10.55
CA PRO A 60 14.96 20.03 -10.27
C PRO A 60 14.95 21.37 -11.02
N LEU A 61 15.41 22.42 -10.32
CA LEU A 61 15.56 23.75 -10.91
C LEU A 61 16.90 23.94 -11.63
N VAL A 62 17.80 22.98 -11.48
CA VAL A 62 19.10 22.95 -12.16
C VAL A 62 18.98 22.23 -13.50
N PRO A 63 19.90 22.47 -14.45
CA PRO A 63 19.96 21.68 -15.68
C PRO A 63 20.10 20.19 -15.37
N ILE A 64 19.27 19.38 -16.03
CA ILE A 64 19.25 17.91 -15.92
C ILE A 64 19.59 17.29 -17.29
N ASN A 65 20.17 16.09 -17.27
CA ASN A 65 20.67 15.42 -18.46
C ASN A 65 19.59 14.64 -19.22
N ASP A 66 18.50 14.32 -18.54
CA ASP A 66 17.33 13.62 -19.06
C ASP A 66 16.07 14.20 -18.40
N GLU A 67 14.91 13.90 -18.96
CA GLU A 67 13.62 14.34 -18.41
C GLU A 67 12.97 13.30 -17.50
N GLU A 68 13.66 12.20 -17.22
CA GLU A 68 13.14 11.15 -16.36
C GLU A 68 13.25 11.57 -14.91
N ALA A 69 12.23 11.22 -14.13
CA ALA A 69 12.24 11.40 -12.68
C ALA A 69 11.69 10.13 -12.05
N TRP A 70 12.41 9.55 -11.10
CA TRP A 70 12.00 8.32 -10.47
C TRP A 70 12.59 8.17 -9.06
N ILE A 71 11.90 7.35 -8.26
CA ILE A 71 12.33 6.96 -6.93
C ILE A 71 12.34 5.44 -6.89
N GLU A 72 13.49 4.88 -6.57
CA GLU A 72 13.71 3.46 -6.48
C GLU A 72 13.98 3.05 -5.05
N ILE A 73 13.35 1.97 -4.61
CA ILE A 73 13.50 1.42 -3.29
C ILE A 73 13.88 -0.05 -3.40
N VAL A 74 14.90 -0.44 -2.65
CA VAL A 74 15.26 -1.84 -2.42
C VAL A 74 14.79 -2.21 -1.02
N PHE A 75 13.97 -3.25 -0.94
CA PHE A 75 13.47 -3.83 0.29
C PHE A 75 14.18 -5.14 0.60
N VAL A 76 14.40 -5.41 1.89
CA VAL A 76 14.65 -6.75 2.42
C VAL A 76 13.31 -7.34 2.86
N LEU A 77 13.04 -8.57 2.41
CA LEU A 77 11.84 -9.32 2.72
C LEU A 77 12.16 -10.36 3.82
N ASN A 78 11.18 -10.64 4.68
CA ASN A 78 11.20 -11.87 5.46
C ASN A 78 10.69 -13.05 4.62
N ASP A 79 10.71 -14.26 5.17
CA ASP A 79 10.34 -15.48 4.43
C ASP A 79 8.86 -15.46 4.01
N ASP A 80 7.94 -15.07 4.90
CA ASP A 80 6.50 -14.99 4.60
C ASP A 80 6.19 -13.97 3.47
N GLU A 81 6.88 -12.83 3.46
CA GLU A 81 6.75 -11.80 2.44
C GLU A 81 7.31 -12.25 1.09
N ALA A 82 8.40 -13.01 1.12
CA ALA A 82 9.00 -13.59 -0.08
C ALA A 82 8.08 -14.65 -0.70
N GLU A 83 7.46 -15.51 0.11
CA GLU A 83 6.46 -16.48 -0.34
C GLU A 83 5.21 -15.80 -0.93
N GLY A 84 4.81 -14.66 -0.36
CA GLY A 84 3.70 -13.86 -0.84
C GLY A 84 3.99 -13.08 -2.14
N LEU A 85 5.22 -13.06 -2.63
CA LEU A 85 5.64 -12.35 -3.84
C LEU A 85 5.66 -13.30 -5.04
N LYS A 86 5.36 -12.79 -6.25
CA LYS A 86 5.59 -13.55 -7.47
C LYS A 86 7.10 -13.78 -7.63
N GLY A 87 7.48 -15.01 -7.97
CA GLY A 87 8.90 -15.39 -8.14
C GLY A 87 9.66 -14.52 -9.15
N GLU A 88 8.98 -13.92 -10.14
CA GLU A 88 9.59 -13.02 -11.12
C GLU A 88 10.15 -11.72 -10.51
N TYR A 89 9.57 -11.25 -9.39
CA TYR A 89 10.01 -10.04 -8.70
C TYR A 89 10.99 -10.30 -7.56
N LEU A 90 11.14 -11.57 -7.16
CA LEU A 90 12.03 -11.96 -6.07
C LEU A 90 13.48 -11.95 -6.55
N GLN A 91 14.28 -11.06 -5.97
CA GLN A 91 15.70 -10.93 -6.30
C GLN A 91 16.54 -11.81 -5.37
N PRO A 92 17.76 -12.20 -5.78
CA PRO A 92 18.67 -12.97 -4.95
C PRO A 92 18.87 -12.34 -3.56
N GLY A 93 18.74 -13.15 -2.51
CA GLY A 93 18.90 -12.70 -1.12
C GLY A 93 17.63 -12.11 -0.48
N ASN A 94 16.44 -12.57 -0.89
CA ASN A 94 15.14 -12.09 -0.40
C ASN A 94 14.99 -10.57 -0.53
N LEU A 95 15.37 -10.05 -1.70
CA LEU A 95 15.27 -8.63 -2.01
C LEU A 95 14.10 -8.38 -2.96
N LEU A 96 13.45 -7.23 -2.76
CA LEU A 96 12.51 -6.68 -3.72
C LEU A 96 13.02 -5.31 -4.16
N ARG A 97 13.24 -5.13 -5.46
CA ARG A 97 13.60 -3.84 -6.03
C ARG A 97 12.42 -3.32 -6.81
N VAL A 98 11.97 -2.12 -6.47
CA VAL A 98 10.86 -1.43 -7.14
C VAL A 98 11.23 0.00 -7.47
N ARG A 99 10.74 0.49 -8.60
CA ARG A 99 10.93 1.86 -9.07
C ARG A 99 9.57 2.50 -9.29
N LYS A 100 9.32 3.62 -8.63
CA LYS A 100 8.24 4.54 -8.95
C LYS A 100 8.73 5.54 -9.98
N VAL A 101 8.21 5.43 -11.19
CA VAL A 101 8.42 6.44 -12.24
C VAL A 101 7.46 7.60 -11.97
N LEU A 102 8.01 8.80 -11.89
CA LEU A 102 7.30 10.06 -11.63
C LEU A 102 7.05 10.82 -12.94
N ALA A 103 8.07 10.85 -13.80
CA ALA A 103 8.05 11.39 -15.16
C ALA A 103 9.01 10.58 -16.05
N GLY A 104 8.68 10.44 -17.34
CA GLY A 104 9.47 9.66 -18.29
C GLY A 104 8.75 8.39 -18.77
N GLU A 105 9.52 7.46 -19.32
CA GLU A 105 9.08 6.15 -19.79
C GLU A 105 9.61 5.04 -18.87
N PRO A 106 8.82 4.01 -18.51
CA PRO A 106 7.39 3.83 -18.81
C PRO A 106 6.49 4.83 -18.08
N LYS A 107 5.20 4.88 -18.44
CA LYS A 107 4.22 5.80 -17.83
C LYS A 107 4.30 5.86 -16.30
N PRO A 108 4.00 7.01 -15.66
CA PRO A 108 4.09 7.15 -14.21
C PRO A 108 3.34 6.05 -13.46
N GLY A 109 4.05 5.37 -12.56
CA GLY A 109 3.59 4.15 -11.91
C GLY A 109 4.70 3.47 -11.13
N ILE A 110 4.34 2.41 -10.39
CA ILE A 110 5.31 1.59 -9.67
C ILE A 110 5.56 0.33 -10.49
N TYR A 111 6.83 -0.01 -10.69
CA TYR A 111 7.27 -1.18 -11.44
C TYR A 111 8.28 -1.95 -10.61
N ALA A 112 8.23 -3.28 -10.64
CA ALA A 112 9.24 -4.13 -10.02
C ALA A 112 10.30 -4.53 -11.04
N TYR A 113 11.45 -4.93 -10.54
CA TYR A 113 12.52 -5.51 -11.35
C TYR A 113 12.37 -7.01 -11.50
N GLU A 114 12.53 -7.50 -12.72
CA GLU A 114 12.63 -8.90 -13.11
C GLU A 114 14.11 -9.18 -13.41
N GLY A 115 14.86 -9.63 -12.40
CA GLY A 115 16.33 -9.65 -12.47
C GLY A 115 16.92 -8.25 -12.60
N ALA A 116 17.60 -7.97 -13.72
CA ALA A 116 18.26 -6.68 -13.96
C ALA A 116 17.38 -5.64 -14.66
N GLU A 117 16.28 -6.07 -15.29
CA GLU A 117 15.41 -5.21 -16.09
C GLU A 117 14.14 -4.83 -15.33
N ILE A 118 13.57 -3.67 -15.67
CA ILE A 118 12.28 -3.23 -15.12
C ILE A 118 11.15 -3.98 -15.83
N SER A 119 10.16 -4.44 -15.07
CA SER A 119 8.99 -5.11 -15.65
C SER A 119 8.25 -4.21 -16.63
N LYS A 120 7.74 -4.80 -17.71
CA LYS A 120 6.89 -4.10 -18.69
C LYS A 120 5.55 -3.67 -18.09
N ASN A 121 5.09 -4.39 -17.07
CA ASN A 121 3.81 -4.15 -16.42
C ASN A 121 4.00 -3.44 -15.08
N SER A 122 3.01 -2.62 -14.72
CA SER A 122 2.93 -2.02 -13.38
C SER A 122 2.90 -3.13 -12.32
N PHE A 123 3.64 -2.93 -11.23
CA PHE A 123 3.75 -3.86 -10.11
C PHE A 123 2.35 -4.21 -9.59
N TYR A 124 1.88 -5.44 -9.80
CA TYR A 124 0.52 -5.89 -9.45
C TYR A 124 -0.66 -5.04 -9.95
N GLY A 125 -0.43 -4.04 -10.82
CA GLY A 125 -1.44 -3.18 -11.47
C GLY A 125 -2.27 -2.28 -10.54
N ALA A 126 -3.03 -2.87 -9.62
CA ALA A 126 -3.98 -2.19 -8.76
C ALA A 126 -3.30 -1.57 -7.52
N LYS A 127 -3.55 -0.27 -7.29
CA LYS A 127 -2.98 0.47 -6.15
C LYS A 127 -3.19 -0.19 -4.77
N PRO A 128 -4.38 -0.73 -4.43
CA PRO A 128 -4.56 -1.38 -3.13
C PRO A 128 -3.68 -2.62 -2.95
N VAL A 129 -3.46 -3.37 -4.03
CA VAL A 129 -2.58 -4.56 -4.00
C VAL A 129 -1.13 -4.13 -3.87
N GLN A 130 -0.72 -3.06 -4.55
CA GLN A 130 0.61 -2.47 -4.38
C GLN A 130 0.86 -2.03 -2.95
N GLN A 131 -0.07 -1.28 -2.36
CA GLN A 131 0.05 -0.80 -0.97
C GLN A 131 0.03 -1.96 0.03
N GLY A 132 -0.83 -2.96 -0.17
CA GLY A 132 -0.83 -4.17 0.66
C GLY A 132 0.47 -4.97 0.57
N LYS A 133 1.20 -4.89 -0.55
CA LYS A 133 2.50 -5.56 -0.73
C LYS A 133 3.70 -4.70 -0.35
N LEU A 134 3.62 -3.37 -0.37
CA LEU A 134 4.76 -2.48 -0.04
C LEU A 134 4.68 -1.90 1.37
N GLY A 135 3.55 -2.08 2.05
CA GLY A 135 3.26 -1.52 3.35
C GLY A 135 2.81 -0.05 3.30
N GLU A 136 2.73 0.55 4.48
CA GLU A 136 2.35 1.96 4.67
C GLU A 136 3.50 2.75 5.31
N VAL A 137 3.58 4.04 4.98
CA VAL A 137 4.46 5.00 5.65
C VAL A 137 3.65 5.82 6.66
N ILE A 138 4.12 5.85 7.90
CA ILE A 138 3.67 6.79 8.93
C ILE A 138 4.58 8.01 8.87
N TYR A 139 4.01 9.19 8.67
CA TYR A 139 4.75 10.44 8.56
C TYR A 139 4.34 11.39 9.68
N ILE A 140 5.31 11.76 10.52
CA ILE A 140 5.13 12.69 11.64
C ILE A 140 5.83 14.00 11.27
N GLN A 141 5.07 15.09 11.27
CA GLN A 141 5.61 16.40 10.89
C GLN A 141 6.44 17.01 12.03
N ALA A 142 7.45 17.80 11.68
CA ALA A 142 8.25 18.52 12.68
C ALA A 142 7.44 19.62 13.40
N VAL A 143 6.40 20.15 12.75
CA VAL A 143 5.51 21.17 13.31
C VAL A 143 4.07 20.80 12.97
N SER A 144 3.35 20.28 13.95
CA SER A 144 1.93 19.99 13.87
C SER A 144 1.27 20.34 15.20
N ARG A 145 -0.06 20.56 15.18
CA ARG A 145 -0.81 20.67 16.43
C ARG A 145 -0.87 19.29 17.06
N LEU A 146 -0.66 19.18 18.37
CA LEU A 146 -0.69 17.90 19.08
C LEU A 146 -1.98 17.10 18.79
N GLU A 147 -3.10 17.81 18.61
CA GLU A 147 -4.40 17.24 18.28
C GLU A 147 -4.39 16.51 16.91
N ASP A 148 -3.63 17.01 15.92
CA ASP A 148 -3.53 16.39 14.61
C ASP A 148 -2.74 15.07 14.63
N GLU A 149 -1.81 14.93 15.57
CA GLU A 149 -0.98 13.75 15.75
C GLU A 149 -1.63 12.68 16.65
N THR A 150 -2.47 13.10 17.60
CA THR A 150 -3.00 12.24 18.68
C THR A 150 -4.48 11.89 18.55
N LYS A 151 -5.22 12.50 17.62
CA LYS A 151 -6.63 12.18 17.42
C LYS A 151 -6.82 10.73 17.00
N LEU A 152 -7.80 10.04 17.61
CA LEU A 152 -8.15 8.66 17.24
C LEU A 152 -9.20 8.60 16.11
N SER A 153 -9.82 9.73 15.80
CA SER A 153 -10.77 9.90 14.69
C SER A 153 -10.16 10.75 13.57
N GLY A 154 -10.30 10.31 12.31
CA GLY A 154 -9.65 10.95 11.16
C GLY A 154 -8.15 10.60 11.04
N PRO A 155 -7.45 11.08 10.00
CA PRO A 155 -6.05 10.73 9.75
C PRO A 155 -5.10 11.31 10.82
N SER A 156 -4.36 10.44 11.53
CA SER A 156 -3.29 10.83 12.46
C SER A 156 -2.26 9.70 12.62
N PRO A 157 -0.99 10.02 12.88
CA PRO A 157 0.03 9.01 13.14
C PRO A 157 -0.22 8.12 14.36
N LEU A 158 -0.79 8.63 15.46
CA LEU A 158 -1.10 7.78 16.62
C LEU A 158 -2.19 6.75 16.27
N ARG A 159 -3.23 7.16 15.55
CA ARG A 159 -4.27 6.25 15.09
C ARG A 159 -3.71 5.22 14.13
N ASP A 160 -2.90 5.63 13.15
CA ASP A 160 -2.32 4.72 12.16
C ASP A 160 -1.43 3.67 12.86
N LEU A 161 -0.59 4.11 13.81
CA LEU A 161 0.25 3.21 14.61
C LEU A 161 -0.58 2.26 15.49
N LEU A 162 -1.60 2.77 16.18
CA LEU A 162 -2.49 1.95 16.99
C LEU A 162 -3.26 0.94 16.13
N SER A 163 -3.67 1.34 14.93
CA SER A 163 -4.40 0.47 14.00
C SER A 163 -3.52 -0.67 13.49
N GLN A 164 -2.25 -0.39 13.18
CA GLN A 164 -1.28 -1.43 12.83
C GLN A 164 -1.08 -2.41 14.00
N LEU A 165 -0.78 -1.92 15.20
CA LEU A 165 -0.59 -2.78 16.37
C LEU A 165 -1.84 -3.59 16.73
N LEU A 166 -3.03 -2.98 16.65
CA LEU A 166 -4.28 -3.68 16.89
C LEU A 166 -4.52 -4.75 15.84
N THR A 167 -4.21 -4.51 14.56
CA THR A 167 -4.36 -5.50 13.50
C THR A 167 -3.48 -6.72 13.78
N ASP A 168 -2.20 -6.52 14.12
CA ASP A 168 -1.28 -7.61 14.47
C ASP A 168 -1.78 -8.42 15.68
N VAL A 169 -2.30 -7.72 16.70
CA VAL A 169 -2.86 -8.37 17.90
C VAL A 169 -4.15 -9.12 17.58
N LEU A 170 -5.01 -8.59 16.70
CA LEU A 170 -6.27 -9.22 16.29
C LEU A 170 -6.01 -10.47 15.44
N GLU A 171 -5.02 -10.43 14.54
CA GLU A 171 -4.59 -11.57 13.73
C GLU A 171 -4.02 -12.71 14.59
N GLY A 172 -3.32 -12.38 15.68
CA GLY A 172 -2.79 -13.35 16.65
C GLY A 172 -3.78 -13.78 17.74
N SER A 173 -4.94 -13.12 17.88
CA SER A 173 -5.86 -13.32 19.01
C SER A 173 -6.86 -14.45 18.77
N THR A 174 -6.72 -15.52 19.53
CA THR A 174 -7.71 -16.61 19.57
C THR A 174 -9.09 -16.14 20.04
N ALA A 175 -9.15 -15.08 20.86
CA ALA A 175 -10.41 -14.52 21.35
C ALA A 175 -11.17 -13.78 20.23
N PHE A 176 -10.47 -13.05 19.36
CA PHE A 176 -11.09 -12.39 18.23
C PHE A 176 -11.56 -13.39 17.18
N ALA A 177 -10.73 -14.40 16.85
CA ALA A 177 -11.13 -15.49 15.96
C ALA A 177 -12.40 -16.21 16.45
N LYS A 178 -12.54 -16.41 17.77
CA LYS A 178 -13.74 -16.98 18.38
C LYS A 178 -14.95 -16.05 18.23
N LEU A 179 -14.79 -14.75 18.48
CA LEU A 179 -15.85 -13.76 18.29
C LEU A 179 -16.32 -13.71 16.83
N THR A 180 -15.40 -13.72 15.87
CA THR A 180 -15.74 -13.74 14.44
C THR A 180 -16.53 -15.00 14.08
N LYS A 181 -16.13 -16.16 14.63
CA LYS A 181 -16.85 -17.42 14.44
C LYS A 181 -18.25 -17.36 15.04
N GLU A 182 -18.41 -16.91 16.29
CA GLU A 182 -19.71 -16.76 16.93
C GLU A 182 -20.61 -15.78 16.16
N PHE A 183 -20.05 -14.71 15.60
CA PHE A 183 -20.80 -13.77 14.78
C PHE A 183 -21.23 -14.37 13.43
N GLN A 184 -20.38 -15.19 12.79
CA GLN A 184 -20.74 -15.94 11.58
C GLN A 184 -21.84 -16.97 11.87
N ASP A 185 -21.69 -17.71 12.96
CA ASP A 185 -22.67 -18.71 13.42
C ASP A 185 -24.02 -18.02 13.71
N PHE A 186 -24.00 -16.87 14.39
CA PHE A 186 -25.18 -16.03 14.60
C PHE A 186 -25.80 -15.56 13.28
N ALA A 187 -25.01 -15.04 12.35
CA ALA A 187 -25.49 -14.56 11.05
C ALA A 187 -26.12 -15.69 10.22
N GLN A 188 -25.55 -16.90 10.26
CA GLN A 188 -26.17 -18.08 9.66
C GLN A 188 -27.48 -18.46 10.36
N THR A 189 -27.49 -18.44 11.68
CA THR A 189 -28.67 -18.77 12.49
C THR A 189 -29.83 -17.82 12.15
N VAL A 190 -29.60 -16.51 12.12
CA VAL A 190 -30.62 -15.52 11.77
C VAL A 190 -31.10 -15.64 10.32
N LYS A 191 -30.21 -16.03 9.38
CA LYS A 191 -30.62 -16.31 8.00
C LYS A 191 -31.58 -17.49 7.88
N CYS A 192 -31.39 -18.50 8.74
CA CYS A 192 -32.13 -19.76 8.74
C CYS A 192 -33.30 -19.80 9.73
N GLU A 193 -33.36 -18.88 10.70
CA GLU A 193 -34.47 -18.75 11.64
C GLU A 193 -35.76 -18.47 10.88
N GLN A 194 -36.76 -19.29 11.18
CA GLN A 194 -38.12 -19.13 10.67
C GLN A 194 -38.96 -18.43 11.72
N THR A 195 -39.65 -17.37 11.32
CA THR A 195 -40.73 -16.81 12.13
C THR A 195 -41.87 -17.83 12.27
N ASP A 196 -42.77 -17.66 13.25
CA ASP A 196 -43.93 -18.53 13.47
C ASP A 196 -44.80 -18.77 12.22
N ASP A 197 -44.78 -17.84 11.25
CA ASP A 197 -45.44 -17.94 9.93
C ASP A 197 -44.53 -18.54 8.81
N GLU A 198 -43.50 -19.31 9.15
CA GLU A 198 -42.53 -20.01 8.25
C GLU A 198 -41.72 -19.13 7.27
N ARG A 199 -41.58 -17.83 7.55
CA ARG A 199 -40.78 -16.91 6.74
C ARG A 199 -39.33 -16.89 7.24
N SER A 200 -38.37 -16.99 6.33
CA SER A 200 -36.94 -16.80 6.61
C SER A 200 -36.27 -15.97 5.51
N ILE A 201 -35.14 -15.35 5.84
CA ILE A 201 -34.36 -14.56 4.88
C ILE A 201 -33.81 -15.46 3.77
N SER A 202 -33.39 -16.69 4.09
CA SER A 202 -32.93 -17.67 3.10
C SER A 202 -34.03 -18.07 2.11
N ARG A 203 -35.29 -18.18 2.57
CA ARG A 203 -36.44 -18.51 1.72
C ARG A 203 -36.76 -17.35 0.77
N LEU A 204 -36.70 -16.11 1.27
CA LEU A 204 -36.86 -14.91 0.44
C LEU A 204 -35.76 -14.78 -0.62
N GLU A 205 -34.49 -15.00 -0.27
CA GLU A 205 -33.37 -15.04 -1.22
C GLU A 205 -33.59 -16.11 -2.31
N THR A 206 -34.11 -17.28 -1.93
CA THR A 206 -34.39 -18.39 -2.85
C THR A 206 -35.56 -18.06 -3.78
N GLU A 207 -36.65 -17.48 -3.26
CA GLU A 207 -37.81 -17.06 -4.05
C GLU A 207 -37.45 -15.97 -5.07
N ILE A 208 -36.68 -14.97 -4.66
CA ILE A 208 -36.18 -13.92 -5.55
C ILE A 208 -35.25 -14.52 -6.61
N SER A 209 -34.32 -15.40 -6.21
CA SER A 209 -33.38 -16.03 -7.15
C SER A 209 -34.09 -16.90 -8.19
N ASN A 210 -35.10 -17.67 -7.78
CA ASN A 210 -35.91 -18.48 -8.68
C ASN A 210 -36.75 -17.62 -9.62
N GLY A 211 -37.37 -16.55 -9.11
CA GLY A 211 -38.14 -15.61 -9.93
C GLY A 211 -37.28 -14.87 -10.96
N ILE A 212 -36.03 -14.53 -10.61
CA ILE A 212 -35.07 -13.95 -11.56
C ILE A 212 -34.56 -14.99 -12.57
N ALA A 213 -34.33 -16.24 -12.15
CA ALA A 213 -33.88 -17.31 -13.04
C ALA A 213 -34.89 -17.60 -14.17
N GLU A 214 -36.19 -17.47 -13.90
CA GLU A 214 -37.23 -17.57 -14.92
C GLU A 214 -37.14 -16.46 -15.99
N TRP A 215 -36.50 -15.32 -15.67
CA TRP A 215 -36.36 -14.17 -16.56
C TRP A 215 -35.02 -14.17 -17.32
N VAL A 216 -34.10 -15.08 -16.99
CA VAL A 216 -32.82 -15.24 -17.69
C VAL A 216 -32.91 -16.43 -18.66
N PRO A 217 -33.15 -16.20 -19.96
CA PRO A 217 -33.19 -17.28 -20.93
C PRO A 217 -31.82 -17.96 -21.08
N PRO A 218 -31.77 -19.29 -21.32
CA PRO A 218 -30.53 -20.09 -21.33
C PRO A 218 -29.54 -19.78 -22.49
N HIS A 219 -29.81 -18.78 -23.34
CA HIS A 219 -29.00 -18.45 -24.52
C HIS A 219 -28.05 -17.26 -24.34
N LEU A 220 -27.88 -16.75 -23.11
CA LEU A 220 -27.00 -15.62 -22.79
C LEU A 220 -25.88 -15.96 -21.79
N ILE A 221 -25.46 -17.22 -21.74
CA ILE A 221 -24.20 -17.62 -21.11
C ILE A 221 -23.22 -17.97 -22.23
N VAL A 222 -22.38 -17.00 -22.60
CA VAL A 222 -21.10 -17.17 -23.30
C VAL A 222 -20.02 -16.54 -22.45
#